data_AF-A0A540WZL8-F1
#
_entry.id   AF-A0A540WZL8-F1
#
_cell.length_a   1.000
_cell.length_b   1.000
_cell.length_c   1.000
_cell.angle_alpha   90.00
_cell.angle_beta   90.00
_cell.angle_gamma   90.00
#
_symmetry.space_group_name_H-M   'P 1'
#
loop_
_entity.id
_entity.type
_entity.pdbx_description
1 polymer ?
#
loop_
_entity_poly.entity_id
_entity_poly.type
_entity_poly.pdbx_seq_one_letter_code
_entity_poly.pdbx_strand_id
1 'polypeptide(L)'
;MKPITIAFVAYLAVTGADAPASSFELVSLVRLLAAPEAYDGKRIQVVGYGSFDSTGTALYLNAQDHQHGVPMSAVWLVLGQTGAPKAGSPPGYVVVRGTFRAEGRGAMGLFSGAITDIDRLEDWVMDSPALPTQPKNEPTRTQGCR
;
A
#
# COMPACT_ATOMS: atom_id res chain seq x y z
N MET A 1 -33.66 5.87 59.77
CA MET A 1 -33.11 4.75 58.97
C MET A 1 -33.75 4.83 57.59
N LYS A 2 -32.99 5.14 56.53
CA LYS A 2 -33.51 5.36 55.16
C LYS A 2 -33.11 4.18 54.25
N PRO A 3 -34.00 3.68 53.38
CA PRO A 3 -33.70 2.53 52.53
C PRO A 3 -32.86 2.96 51.31
N ILE A 4 -31.89 2.13 50.95
CA ILE A 4 -31.00 2.33 49.80
C ILE A 4 -31.59 1.54 48.62
N THR A 5 -32.08 2.25 47.61
CA THR A 5 -32.57 1.70 46.35
C THR A 5 -31.38 1.39 45.43
N ILE A 6 -31.19 0.12 45.06
CA ILE A 6 -30.17 -0.32 44.10
C ILE A 6 -30.81 -0.32 42.71
N ALA A 7 -30.41 0.60 41.84
CA ALA A 7 -30.79 0.62 40.43
C ALA A 7 -29.86 -0.30 39.63
N PHE A 8 -30.40 -1.37 39.06
CA PHE A 8 -29.72 -2.25 38.12
C PHE A 8 -29.71 -1.56 36.74
N VAL A 9 -28.56 -1.03 36.33
CA VAL A 9 -28.36 -0.50 34.98
C VAL A 9 -27.91 -1.64 34.08
N ALA A 10 -28.81 -2.10 33.22
CA ALA A 10 -28.49 -3.07 32.16
C ALA A 10 -27.67 -2.37 31.07
N TYR A 11 -26.43 -2.82 30.87
CA TYR A 11 -25.58 -2.35 29.78
C TYR A 11 -25.84 -3.21 28.54
N LEU A 12 -26.52 -2.63 27.55
CA LEU A 12 -26.66 -3.23 26.22
C LEU A 12 -25.31 -3.14 25.50
N ALA A 13 -24.63 -4.28 25.36
CA ALA A 13 -23.48 -4.39 24.47
C ALA A 13 -23.99 -4.37 23.02
N VAL A 14 -23.80 -3.24 22.34
CA VAL A 14 -23.94 -3.16 20.87
C VAL A 14 -22.77 -3.93 20.24
N THR A 15 -23.11 -5.04 19.57
CA THR A 15 -22.20 -5.82 18.74
C THR A 15 -22.13 -5.22 17.33
N GLY A 16 -20.93 -5.05 16.79
CA GLY A 16 -20.72 -4.70 15.39
C GLY A 16 -19.55 -3.75 15.18
N ALA A 17 -18.33 -4.19 15.48
CA ALA A 17 -17.14 -3.53 14.96
C ALA A 17 -17.04 -3.89 13.47
N ASP A 18 -17.65 -3.09 12.61
CA ASP A 18 -17.32 -3.05 11.19
C ASP A 18 -15.87 -2.57 11.14
N ALA A 19 -14.92 -3.51 10.95
CA ALA A 19 -13.52 -3.16 10.83
C ALA A 19 -13.41 -2.24 9.61
N PRO A 20 -12.91 -1.00 9.74
CA PRO A 20 -12.84 -0.10 8.60
C PRO A 20 -12.01 -0.79 7.52
N ALA A 21 -12.64 -1.09 6.37
CA ALA A 21 -11.93 -1.51 5.18
C ALA A 21 -10.85 -0.46 4.93
N SER A 22 -9.59 -0.83 5.13
CA SER A 22 -8.49 0.13 5.12
C SER A 22 -8.41 0.79 3.75
N SER A 23 -8.81 2.05 3.65
CA SER A 23 -8.79 2.82 2.41
C SER A 23 -7.33 3.05 1.99
N PHE A 24 -7.00 2.73 0.74
CA PHE A 24 -5.68 2.96 0.16
C PHE A 24 -5.81 3.80 -1.12
N GLU A 25 -4.77 4.56 -1.45
CA GLU A 25 -4.67 5.33 -2.68
C GLU A 25 -3.96 4.54 -3.77
N LEU A 26 -4.51 4.51 -4.99
CA LEU A 26 -3.84 3.91 -6.15
C LEU A 26 -2.89 4.93 -6.76
N VAL A 27 -1.60 4.66 -6.68
CA VAL A 27 -0.54 5.61 -7.07
C VAL A 27 0.35 4.96 -8.12
N SER A 28 0.70 5.70 -9.17
CA SER A 28 1.74 5.25 -10.10
C SER A 28 3.11 5.45 -9.48
N LEU A 29 4.03 4.52 -9.72
CA LEU A 29 5.38 4.62 -9.15
C LEU A 29 6.08 5.92 -9.57
N VAL A 30 5.85 6.42 -10.78
CA VAL A 30 6.35 7.73 -11.25
C VAL A 30 5.92 8.88 -10.33
N ARG A 31 4.65 8.94 -9.92
CA ARG A 31 4.16 10.01 -9.02
C ARG A 31 4.78 9.89 -7.63
N LEU A 32 4.91 8.66 -7.15
CA LEU A 32 5.51 8.36 -5.86
C LEU A 32 6.97 8.81 -5.81
N LEU A 33 7.74 8.54 -6.87
CA LEU A 33 9.15 8.93 -6.99
C LEU A 33 9.34 10.44 -7.17
N ALA A 34 8.43 11.10 -7.91
CA ALA A 34 8.54 12.52 -8.23
C ALA A 34 8.17 13.45 -7.06
N ALA A 35 7.30 12.99 -6.14
CA ALA A 35 6.82 13.80 -5.02
C ALA A 35 6.59 12.93 -3.77
N PRO A 36 7.64 12.29 -3.21
CA PRO A 36 7.51 11.33 -2.12
C PRO A 36 6.85 11.94 -0.87
N GLU A 37 7.14 13.21 -0.56
CA GLU A 37 6.59 13.91 0.61
C GLU A 37 5.06 14.05 0.53
N ALA A 38 4.47 14.10 -0.68
CA ALA A 38 3.03 14.17 -0.86
C ALA A 38 2.30 12.86 -0.48
N TYR A 39 3.05 11.77 -0.32
CA TYR A 39 2.55 10.43 0.00
C TYR A 39 3.02 9.93 1.36
N ASP A 40 3.82 10.69 2.10
CA ASP A 40 4.33 10.26 3.40
C ASP A 40 3.20 9.93 4.38
N GLY A 41 3.31 8.77 5.02
CA GLY A 41 2.32 8.23 5.95
C GLY A 41 1.03 7.72 5.31
N LYS A 42 0.85 7.85 3.99
CA LYS A 42 -0.37 7.37 3.31
C LYS A 42 -0.30 5.87 3.03
N ARG A 43 -1.45 5.21 3.13
CA ARG A 43 -1.62 3.85 2.63
C ARG A 43 -1.81 3.88 1.12
N ILE A 44 -0.92 3.24 0.37
CA ILE A 44 -0.91 3.26 -1.09
C ILE A 44 -0.94 1.83 -1.65
N GLN A 45 -1.37 1.70 -2.90
CA GLN A 45 -1.14 0.54 -3.73
C GLN A 45 -0.46 0.98 -5.03
N VAL A 46 0.65 0.33 -5.36
CA VAL A 46 1.49 0.65 -6.52
C VAL A 46 1.88 -0.62 -7.25
N VAL A 47 2.12 -0.51 -8.55
CA VAL A 47 2.67 -1.58 -9.38
C VAL A 47 4.07 -1.17 -9.84
N GLY A 48 4.99 -2.12 -9.81
CA GLY A 48 6.37 -1.92 -10.25
C GLY A 48 7.10 -3.23 -10.42
N TYR A 49 8.39 -3.16 -10.73
CA TYR A 49 9.25 -4.33 -10.91
C TYR A 49 9.95 -4.66 -9.59
N GLY A 50 9.47 -5.70 -8.90
CA GLY A 50 9.99 -6.15 -7.62
C GLY A 50 11.26 -6.98 -7.76
N SER A 51 12.25 -6.68 -6.92
CA SER A 51 13.46 -7.49 -6.73
C SER A 51 13.58 -7.88 -5.27
N PHE A 52 13.84 -9.16 -5.01
CA PHE A 52 13.74 -9.81 -3.69
C PHE A 52 15.04 -10.54 -3.32
N ASP A 53 16.19 -9.92 -3.57
CA ASP A 53 17.48 -10.52 -3.26
C ASP A 53 17.87 -10.33 -1.78
N SER A 54 18.97 -10.98 -1.38
CA SER A 54 19.50 -10.91 -0.01
C SER A 54 20.21 -9.58 0.31
N THR A 55 20.45 -8.74 -0.69
CA THR A 55 21.12 -7.43 -0.55
C THR A 55 20.10 -6.32 -0.30
N GLY A 56 18.87 -6.50 -0.78
CA GLY A 56 17.77 -5.60 -0.49
C GLY A 56 16.52 -5.94 -1.29
N THR A 57 15.37 -5.72 -0.69
CA THR A 57 14.10 -5.80 -1.41
C THR A 57 13.68 -4.40 -1.88
N ALA A 58 13.47 -4.24 -3.18
CA ALA A 58 13.11 -2.97 -3.77
C ALA A 58 12.07 -3.12 -4.89
N LEU A 59 11.30 -2.06 -5.10
CA LEU A 59 10.34 -1.93 -6.19
C LEU A 59 10.83 -0.86 -7.17
N TYR A 60 11.31 -1.29 -8.33
CA TYR A 60 11.82 -0.44 -9.40
C TYR A 60 10.71 0.02 -10.34
N LEU A 61 10.93 1.15 -11.01
CA LEU A 61 10.04 1.65 -12.05
C LEU A 61 9.83 0.63 -13.18
N ASN A 62 10.89 -0.07 -13.59
CA ASN A 62 10.86 -1.05 -14.66
C ASN A 62 12.02 -2.06 -14.52
N ALA A 63 12.03 -3.09 -15.39
CA ALA A 63 13.05 -4.14 -15.39
C ALA A 63 14.45 -3.65 -15.80
N GLN A 64 14.57 -2.65 -16.69
CA GLN A 64 15.85 -2.09 -17.12
C GLN A 64 16.53 -1.35 -15.97
N ASP A 65 15.77 -0.56 -15.21
CA ASP A 65 16.28 0.18 -14.06
C ASP A 65 16.83 -0.77 -12.97
N HIS A 66 16.15 -1.91 -12.76
CA HIS A 66 16.67 -2.97 -11.90
C HIS A 66 17.97 -3.57 -12.45
N GLN A 67 18.00 -3.94 -13.74
CA GLN A 67 19.17 -4.54 -14.39
C GLN A 67 20.41 -3.61 -14.36
N HIS A 68 20.19 -2.30 -14.44
CA HIS A 68 21.24 -1.29 -14.36
C HIS A 68 21.51 -0.79 -12.94
N GLY A 69 20.78 -1.29 -11.93
CA GLY A 69 20.96 -0.91 -10.53
C GLY A 69 20.74 0.58 -10.29
N VAL A 70 19.62 1.14 -10.74
CA VAL A 70 19.28 2.56 -10.57
C VAL A 70 18.37 2.75 -9.34
N PRO A 71 18.92 2.96 -8.13
CA PRO A 71 18.12 3.00 -6.90
C PRO A 71 17.19 4.20 -6.81
N MET A 72 17.52 5.31 -7.50
CA MET A 72 16.69 6.51 -7.54
C MET A 72 15.34 6.30 -8.23
N SER A 73 15.23 5.28 -9.10
CA SER A 73 13.96 4.90 -9.71
C SER A 73 13.26 3.77 -8.97
N ALA A 74 13.63 3.55 -7.70
CA ALA A 74 13.05 2.55 -6.84
C ALA A 74 12.62 3.10 -5.48
N VAL A 75 11.75 2.32 -4.82
CA VAL A 75 11.42 2.46 -3.40
C VAL A 75 11.81 1.18 -2.68
N TRP A 76 12.25 1.32 -1.43
CA TRP A 76 12.60 0.18 -0.59
C TRP A 76 11.33 -0.55 -0.14
N LEU A 77 11.34 -1.88 -0.10
CA LEU A 77 10.26 -2.66 0.49
C LEU A 77 10.72 -3.19 1.85
N VAL A 78 10.06 -2.73 2.91
CA VAL A 78 10.29 -3.25 4.26
C VAL A 78 9.37 -4.44 4.47
N LEU A 79 9.87 -5.61 4.10
CA LEU A 79 9.15 -6.86 4.26
C LEU A 79 9.16 -7.32 5.73
N GLY A 80 7.98 -7.62 6.26
CA GLY A 80 7.84 -8.31 7.55
C GLY A 80 8.14 -9.81 7.43
N GLN A 81 8.00 -10.55 8.54
CA GLN A 81 8.25 -12.00 8.56
C GLN A 81 7.12 -12.83 7.91
N THR A 82 5.94 -12.25 7.73
CA THR A 82 4.74 -12.99 7.29
C THR A 82 4.29 -12.51 5.91
N GLY A 83 4.21 -13.41 4.92
CA GLY A 83 3.71 -13.11 3.57
C GLY A 83 4.72 -12.48 2.62
N ALA A 84 5.95 -12.21 3.08
CA ALA A 84 7.06 -11.77 2.25
C ALA A 84 7.48 -12.86 1.24
N PRO A 85 7.78 -12.53 -0.02
CA PRO A 85 8.47 -13.42 -0.94
C PRO A 85 9.73 -13.94 -0.27
N LYS A 86 10.01 -15.24 -0.46
CA LYS A 86 11.25 -15.82 0.04
C LYS A 86 12.42 -15.07 -0.61
N ALA A 87 13.44 -14.74 0.18
CA ALA A 87 14.68 -14.20 -0.37
C ALA A 87 15.17 -15.11 -1.53
N GLY A 88 15.46 -14.50 -2.68
CA GLY A 88 15.81 -15.21 -3.92
C GLY A 88 14.61 -15.54 -4.83
N SER A 89 13.40 -15.07 -4.52
CA SER A 89 12.29 -15.08 -5.49
C SER A 89 12.70 -14.36 -6.78
N PRO A 90 12.31 -14.89 -7.95
CA PRO A 90 12.65 -14.27 -9.22
C PRO A 90 12.04 -12.86 -9.31
N PRO A 91 12.78 -11.88 -9.87
CA PRO A 91 12.27 -10.53 -10.02
C PRO A 91 11.17 -10.48 -11.08
N GLY A 92 10.19 -9.60 -10.89
CA GLY A 92 9.00 -9.55 -11.74
C GLY A 92 8.11 -8.36 -11.44
N TYR A 93 7.10 -8.14 -12.29
CA TYR A 93 6.10 -7.13 -11.98
C TYR A 93 5.20 -7.60 -10.85
N VAL A 94 5.03 -6.76 -9.84
CA VAL A 94 4.24 -7.04 -8.66
C VAL A 94 3.35 -5.86 -8.32
N VAL A 95 2.22 -6.15 -7.66
CA VAL A 95 1.44 -5.14 -6.94
C VAL A 95 1.81 -5.16 -5.47
N VAL A 96 2.07 -3.98 -4.93
CA VAL A 96 2.42 -3.78 -3.52
C VAL A 96 1.41 -2.84 -2.89
N ARG A 97 0.89 -3.19 -1.72
CA ARG A 97 0.08 -2.31 -0.87
C ARG A 97 0.71 -2.22 0.52
N GLY A 98 0.78 -1.01 1.05
CA GLY A 98 1.36 -0.72 2.36
C GLY A 98 1.35 0.77 2.66
N THR A 99 2.09 1.19 3.69
CA THR A 99 2.26 2.60 4.08
C THR A 99 3.54 3.16 3.48
N PHE A 100 3.46 4.30 2.80
CA PHE A 100 4.65 4.95 2.26
C PHE A 100 5.35 5.81 3.32
N ARG A 101 6.68 5.80 3.32
CA ARG A 101 7.56 6.59 4.19
C ARG A 101 8.61 7.29 3.35
N ALA A 102 8.52 8.62 3.21
CA ALA A 102 9.44 9.40 2.38
C ALA A 102 10.88 9.39 2.93
N GLU A 103 11.03 9.38 4.26
CA GLU A 103 12.35 9.32 4.92
C GLU A 103 12.99 7.92 4.88
N GLY A 104 12.23 6.88 4.49
CA GLY A 104 12.68 5.49 4.43
C GLY A 104 13.60 5.18 3.25
N ARG A 105 14.72 5.89 3.10
CA ARG A 105 15.58 5.85 1.90
C ARG A 105 16.59 4.69 1.87
N GLY A 106 16.42 3.69 2.72
CA GLY A 106 17.37 2.58 2.93
C GLY A 106 18.66 3.03 3.66
N ALA A 107 19.53 2.08 4.00
CA ALA A 107 20.75 2.35 4.79
C ALA A 107 21.71 3.35 4.11
N MET A 108 21.72 3.38 2.78
CA MET A 108 22.58 4.28 1.99
C MET A 108 21.87 5.57 1.55
N GLY A 109 20.59 5.75 1.88
CA GLY A 109 19.84 6.96 1.51
C GLY A 109 19.55 7.09 0.01
N LEU A 110 19.69 6.01 -0.78
CA LEU A 110 19.67 6.05 -2.25
C LEU A 110 18.26 5.91 -2.85
N PHE A 111 17.29 5.45 -2.07
CA PHE A 111 15.92 5.24 -2.53
C PHE A 111 15.09 6.52 -2.33
N SER A 112 13.96 6.60 -3.04
CA SER A 112 13.03 7.73 -2.94
C SER A 112 12.04 7.61 -1.77
N GLY A 113 12.17 6.55 -0.98
CA GLY A 113 11.35 6.25 0.20
C GLY A 113 11.20 4.74 0.40
N ALA A 114 10.40 4.34 1.38
CA ALA A 114 10.08 2.95 1.68
C ALA A 114 8.57 2.70 1.69
N ILE A 115 8.17 1.48 1.37
CA ILE A 115 6.85 0.95 1.67
C ILE A 115 6.99 0.01 2.87
N THR A 116 6.29 0.34 3.96
CA THR A 116 6.22 -0.43 5.21
C THR A 116 4.83 -1.03 5.37
N ASP A 117 4.63 -1.86 6.40
CA ASP A 117 3.32 -2.42 6.77
C ASP A 117 2.61 -3.07 5.58
N ILE A 118 3.39 -3.80 4.78
CA ILE A 118 2.94 -4.38 3.52
C ILE A 118 1.92 -5.48 3.81
N ASP A 119 0.68 -5.29 3.34
CA ASP A 119 -0.43 -6.22 3.49
C ASP A 119 -0.83 -6.89 2.17
N ARG A 120 -0.26 -6.45 1.04
CA ARG A 120 -0.41 -7.07 -0.27
C ARG A 120 0.92 -7.04 -1.01
N LEU A 121 1.34 -8.21 -1.49
CA LEU A 121 2.50 -8.38 -2.36
C LEU A 121 2.27 -9.60 -3.23
N GLU A 122 1.90 -9.36 -4.48
CA GLU A 122 1.43 -10.39 -5.41
C GLU A 122 1.98 -10.13 -6.82
N ASP A 123 2.15 -11.20 -7.60
CA ASP A 123 2.51 -11.09 -9.01
C ASP A 123 1.44 -10.30 -9.78
N TRP A 124 1.90 -9.32 -10.57
CA TRP A 124 1.04 -8.53 -11.44
C TRP A 124 0.89 -9.22 -12.79
N VAL A 125 -0.09 -10.10 -12.88
CA VAL A 125 -0.46 -10.80 -14.12
C VAL A 125 -1.57 -10.01 -14.82
N MET A 126 -1.49 -9.84 -16.15
CA MET A 126 -2.51 -9.11 -16.93
C MET A 126 -3.92 -9.72 -16.82
N ASP A 127 -4.02 -11.02 -16.56
CA ASP A 127 -5.29 -11.74 -16.37
C ASP A 127 -5.75 -11.75 -14.90
N SER A 128 -5.12 -10.94 -14.03
CA SER A 128 -5.48 -10.88 -12.63
C SER A 128 -6.86 -10.21 -12.47
N PRO A 129 -7.83 -10.85 -11.78
CA PRO A 129 -9.18 -10.30 -11.58
C PRO A 129 -9.18 -9.02 -10.72
N ALA A 130 -8.03 -8.64 -10.16
CA ALA A 130 -7.84 -7.51 -9.26
C ALA A 130 -7.28 -6.26 -9.97
N LEU A 131 -7.61 -6.05 -11.25
CA LEU A 131 -7.40 -4.75 -11.88
C LEU A 131 -7.98 -3.67 -10.94
N PRO A 132 -7.19 -2.64 -10.58
CA PRO A 132 -7.68 -1.54 -9.79
C PRO A 132 -8.69 -0.77 -10.64
N THR A 133 -9.96 -1.14 -10.52
CA THR A 133 -11.05 -0.27 -10.92
C THR A 133 -10.98 0.91 -9.96
N GLN A 134 -10.39 2.01 -10.44
CA GLN A 134 -10.62 3.32 -9.83
C GLN A 134 -12.13 3.42 -9.63
N PRO A 135 -12.64 3.83 -8.44
CA PRO A 135 -14.06 4.11 -8.31
C PRO A 135 -14.42 5.09 -9.43
N LYS A 136 -15.29 4.65 -10.34
CA LYS A 136 -15.76 5.45 -11.46
C LYS A 136 -16.53 6.61 -10.83
N ASN A 137 -15.86 7.72 -10.60
CA ASN A 137 -16.50 9.00 -10.33
C ASN A 137 -17.17 9.41 -11.65
N GLU A 138 -18.32 8.80 -11.95
CA GLU A 138 -19.15 9.17 -13.07
C GLU A 138 -19.75 10.53 -12.71
N PRO A 139 -19.38 11.63 -13.41
CA PRO A 139 -20.14 12.84 -13.27
C PRO A 139 -21.55 12.50 -13.73
N THR A 140 -22.53 12.65 -12.84
CA THR A 140 -23.94 12.59 -13.18
C THR A 140 -24.15 13.57 -14.33
N ARG A 141 -24.18 13.06 -15.56
CA ARG A 141 -24.57 13.84 -16.72
C ARG A 141 -26.07 14.04 -16.57
N THR A 142 -26.45 15.10 -15.87
CA THR A 142 -27.82 15.62 -15.92
C THR A 142 -28.10 15.89 -17.38
N GLN A 143 -28.85 15.00 -18.01
CA GLN A 143 -29.31 15.16 -19.37
C GLN A 143 -30.41 16.21 -19.31
N GLY A 144 -29.99 17.48 -19.32
CA GLY A 144 -30.85 18.63 -19.42
C GLY A 144 -31.46 18.67 -20.81
N CYS A 145 -32.78 18.59 -20.85
CA CYS A 145 -33.63 18.71 -22.02
C CYS A 145 -33.25 19.93 -22.90
N ARG A 146 -33.27 19.74 -24.22
CA ARG A 146 -33.80 20.70 -25.20
C ARG A 146 -34.17 19.97 -26.47
#